data_AF-T0KIC4-F1
#
_entry.id   AF-T0KIC4-F1
#
_cell.length_a   1.000
_cell.length_b   1.000
_cell.length_c   1.000
_cell.angle_alpha   90.00
_cell.angle_beta   90.00
_cell.angle_gamma   90.00
#
_symmetry.space_group_name_H-M   'P 1'
#
loop_
_entity.id
_entity.type
_entity.pdbx_description
1 polymer ?
#
loop_
_entity_poly.entity_id
_entity_poly.type
_entity_poly.pdbx_seq_one_letter_code
_entity_poly.pdbx_strand_id
1 'polypeptide(L)'
;MFTKNFRCASWGATLLFSASVALAKRSPYENIVLADCGIGLGANGGSTSREMIYYPGDVWTGNGLDTYRPTMMVNVPWSGSYPWGQAGGVSATMPNGDVFTVHIDRSIKDPSPAGDAWHKYELDKPLKCYSYHWDKVYQLADGKWCSSAYVCNHRRKPYVKPGSGGGNNNDKDDTTITGSTNSDWVELYEQTAENVVATVRRMFNDKSTDCDTTAISIGSGCTIEWSCHANEGHSELHSLQRLSTAFANLGKTKEYSSKRETTTRICRTPDTRPGREGKCLQWVDKVDHYVKVPRKIKMTMDNIPPKGSGRNPSEHGNMEYEIKCSKSSLECALCNIIGTGLTVPSAGVGASVLIGCISSPLCR
;
A
#
# COMPACT_ATOMS: atom_id res chain seq x y z
N MET A 1 -9.36 -41.75 -60.91
CA MET A 1 -9.62 -42.09 -59.50
C MET A 1 -8.40 -41.60 -58.70
N PHE A 2 -8.46 -40.37 -58.19
CA PHE A 2 -7.33 -39.69 -57.54
C PHE A 2 -7.46 -39.82 -56.02
N THR A 3 -6.51 -40.47 -55.38
CA THR A 3 -6.31 -40.44 -53.92
C THR A 3 -5.39 -39.28 -53.56
N LYS A 4 -5.84 -38.35 -52.70
CA LYS A 4 -4.99 -37.38 -52.03
C LYS A 4 -5.19 -37.46 -50.52
N ASN A 5 -4.05 -37.64 -49.85
CA ASN A 5 -3.86 -37.74 -48.40
C ASN A 5 -4.22 -36.41 -47.70
N PHE A 6 -5.01 -36.49 -46.63
CA PHE A 6 -5.15 -35.42 -45.65
C PHE A 6 -4.15 -35.64 -44.51
N ARG A 7 -3.24 -34.67 -44.31
CA ARG A 7 -2.37 -34.58 -43.13
C ARG A 7 -3.02 -33.62 -42.14
N CYS A 8 -3.42 -34.11 -40.96
CA CYS A 8 -3.66 -33.26 -39.79
C CYS A 8 -2.35 -33.07 -39.05
N ALA A 9 -1.87 -31.82 -38.96
CA ALA A 9 -0.79 -31.43 -38.07
C ALA A 9 -1.40 -30.84 -36.79
N SER A 10 -1.25 -31.53 -35.65
CA SER A 10 -1.61 -30.97 -34.35
C SER A 10 -0.43 -30.13 -33.84
N TRP A 11 -0.64 -28.84 -33.68
CA TRP A 11 0.27 -27.98 -32.92
C TRP A 11 -0.14 -28.07 -31.44
N GLY A 12 0.69 -28.73 -30.63
CA GLY A 12 0.57 -28.71 -29.18
C GLY A 12 1.15 -27.41 -28.63
N ALA A 13 0.30 -26.57 -28.04
CA ALA A 13 0.73 -25.40 -27.28
C ALA A 13 1.02 -25.81 -25.83
N THR A 14 2.29 -25.85 -25.45
CA THR A 14 2.72 -26.07 -24.07
C THR A 14 2.64 -24.74 -23.31
N LEU A 15 1.61 -24.57 -22.48
CA LEU A 15 1.49 -23.48 -21.51
C LEU A 15 2.49 -23.72 -20.37
N LEU A 16 3.60 -22.98 -20.35
CA LEU A 16 4.48 -22.87 -19.21
C LEU A 16 3.80 -21.99 -18.15
N PHE A 17 3.19 -22.63 -17.14
CA PHE A 17 2.79 -21.94 -15.91
C PHE A 17 4.04 -21.59 -15.12
N SER A 18 4.45 -20.33 -15.16
CA SER A 18 5.41 -19.78 -14.20
C SER A 18 4.75 -19.71 -12.83
N ALA A 19 4.94 -20.73 -12.00
CA ALA A 19 4.58 -20.66 -10.60
C ALA A 19 5.51 -19.65 -9.92
N SER A 20 4.96 -18.50 -9.53
CA SER A 20 5.64 -17.56 -8.65
C SER A 20 5.94 -18.27 -7.34
N VAL A 21 7.20 -18.62 -7.10
CA VAL A 21 7.66 -19.04 -5.78
C VAL A 21 7.61 -17.80 -4.90
N ALA A 22 6.49 -17.58 -4.22
CA ALA A 22 6.36 -16.53 -3.23
C ALA A 22 7.34 -16.86 -2.08
N LEU A 23 8.37 -16.02 -1.94
CA LEU A 23 9.25 -16.07 -0.79
C LEU A 23 8.43 -15.55 0.41
N ALA A 24 8.19 -16.41 1.38
CA ALA A 24 7.64 -16.00 2.66
C ALA A 24 8.46 -14.84 3.23
N LYS A 25 7.83 -13.68 3.43
CA LYS A 25 8.52 -12.49 3.91
C LYS A 25 8.37 -12.43 5.43
N ARG A 26 9.47 -12.67 6.15
CA ARG A 26 9.54 -12.49 7.60
C ARG A 26 9.00 -11.12 8.00
N SER A 27 7.92 -11.10 8.78
CA SER A 27 7.37 -9.86 9.34
C SER A 27 7.40 -9.96 10.88
N PRO A 28 8.34 -9.26 11.56
CA PRO A 28 8.46 -9.33 13.02
C PRO A 28 7.24 -8.73 13.76
N TYR A 29 6.35 -8.07 13.04
CA TYR A 29 5.16 -7.39 13.58
C TYR A 29 3.85 -8.08 13.17
N GLU A 30 3.92 -9.23 12.51
CA GLU A 30 2.71 -9.91 12.05
C GLU A 30 1.87 -10.48 13.20
N ASN A 31 0.57 -10.51 12.94
CA ASN A 31 -0.42 -11.15 13.80
C ASN A 31 -1.26 -12.12 12.97
N ILE A 32 -1.59 -13.26 13.57
CA ILE A 32 -2.60 -14.18 13.08
C ILE A 32 -3.79 -14.14 14.03
N VAL A 33 -4.97 -13.85 13.50
CA VAL A 33 -6.22 -13.97 14.24
C VAL A 33 -6.93 -15.25 13.80
N LEU A 34 -7.25 -16.09 14.78
CA LEU A 34 -8.16 -17.22 14.61
C LEU A 34 -9.56 -16.71 14.94
N ALA A 35 -10.43 -16.64 13.95
CA ALA A 35 -11.73 -15.98 14.08
C ALA A 35 -12.90 -16.93 13.82
N ASP A 36 -13.99 -16.69 14.53
CA ASP A 36 -15.29 -17.31 14.33
C ASP A 36 -16.25 -16.30 13.70
N CYS A 37 -16.81 -16.63 12.53
CA CYS A 37 -17.64 -15.70 11.77
C CYS A 37 -19.09 -16.15 11.65
N GLY A 38 -20.01 -15.19 11.74
CA GLY A 38 -21.45 -15.43 11.78
C GLY A 38 -21.87 -16.23 13.01
N ILE A 39 -21.29 -15.93 14.17
CA ILE A 39 -21.72 -16.50 15.45
C ILE A 39 -23.22 -16.21 15.65
N GLY A 40 -23.98 -17.21 16.11
CA GLY A 40 -25.43 -17.14 16.24
C GLY A 40 -26.20 -17.51 14.98
N LEU A 41 -25.55 -17.61 13.82
CA LEU A 41 -26.18 -17.96 12.54
C LEU A 41 -25.96 -19.43 12.15
N GLY A 42 -25.04 -20.13 12.81
CA GLY A 42 -24.77 -21.55 12.60
C GLY A 42 -25.65 -22.48 13.43
N ALA A 43 -25.46 -23.79 13.24
CA ALA A 43 -26.15 -24.81 14.03
C ALA A 43 -25.94 -24.59 15.54
N ASN A 44 -27.02 -24.66 16.31
CA ASN A 44 -27.03 -24.41 17.76
C ASN A 44 -26.48 -23.04 18.18
N GLY A 45 -26.58 -22.02 17.31
CA GLY A 45 -26.05 -20.68 17.58
C GLY A 45 -24.53 -20.56 17.41
N GLY A 46 -23.87 -21.57 16.83
CA GLY A 46 -22.44 -21.54 16.55
C GLY A 46 -22.05 -20.62 15.38
N SER A 47 -20.75 -20.57 15.08
CA SER A 47 -20.22 -19.89 13.89
C SER A 47 -20.54 -20.63 12.60
N THR A 48 -20.75 -19.88 11.52
CA THR A 48 -20.98 -20.40 10.16
C THR A 48 -19.67 -20.65 9.41
N SER A 49 -18.62 -19.90 9.71
CA SER A 49 -17.29 -20.07 9.14
C SER A 49 -16.21 -19.78 10.18
N ARG A 50 -14.99 -20.20 9.88
CA ARG A 50 -13.80 -19.96 10.71
C ARG A 50 -12.72 -19.46 9.80
N GLU A 51 -12.12 -18.36 10.16
CA GLU A 51 -11.12 -17.70 9.31
C GLU A 51 -9.80 -17.64 10.07
N MET A 52 -8.72 -17.95 9.35
CA MET A 52 -7.38 -17.59 9.76
C MET A 52 -7.03 -16.29 9.04
N ILE A 53 -6.90 -15.22 9.81
CA ILE A 53 -6.77 -13.86 9.29
C ILE A 53 -5.36 -13.35 9.59
N TYR A 54 -4.67 -12.84 8.57
CA TYR A 54 -3.31 -12.34 8.68
C TYR A 54 -3.26 -10.81 8.63
N TYR A 55 -2.50 -10.26 9.58
CA TYR A 55 -2.20 -8.84 9.67
C TYR A 55 -0.67 -8.66 9.62
N PRO A 56 -0.15 -7.78 8.75
CA PRO A 56 1.29 -7.52 8.68
C PRO A 56 1.78 -6.63 9.85
N GLY A 57 0.86 -6.06 10.63
CA GLY A 57 1.08 -5.20 11.79
C GLY A 57 0.03 -5.46 12.86
N ASP A 58 -0.36 -4.46 13.64
CA ASP A 58 -1.37 -4.64 14.68
C ASP A 58 -2.74 -5.04 14.10
N VAL A 59 -3.53 -5.76 14.90
CA VAL A 59 -4.91 -6.09 14.57
C VAL A 59 -5.83 -4.89 14.85
N TRP A 60 -5.59 -4.18 15.96
CA TRP A 60 -6.45 -3.09 16.44
C TRP A 60 -5.80 -1.73 16.27
N THR A 61 -6.60 -0.74 15.89
CA THR A 61 -6.15 0.64 15.62
C THR A 61 -5.73 1.41 16.87
N GLY A 62 -6.10 0.91 18.04
CA GLY A 62 -5.95 1.63 19.29
C GLY A 62 -7.10 2.58 19.63
N ASN A 63 -8.08 2.74 18.73
CA ASN A 63 -9.32 3.46 19.01
C ASN A 63 -10.40 2.48 19.48
N GLY A 64 -10.22 1.93 20.69
CA GLY A 64 -11.16 0.96 21.25
C GLY A 64 -11.02 -0.44 20.66
N LEU A 65 -12.05 -0.94 19.97
CA LEU A 65 -12.07 -2.27 19.34
C LEU A 65 -12.01 -2.21 17.81
N ASP A 66 -11.83 -1.01 17.25
CA ASP A 66 -11.65 -0.85 15.81
C ASP A 66 -10.38 -1.57 15.35
N THR A 67 -10.47 -2.23 14.20
CA THR A 67 -9.41 -3.07 13.64
C THR A 67 -8.90 -2.57 12.32
N TYR A 68 -7.61 -2.80 12.04
CA TYR A 68 -7.06 -2.61 10.70
C TYR A 68 -7.66 -3.62 9.71
N ARG A 69 -7.42 -3.41 8.42
CA ARG A 69 -7.80 -4.38 7.39
C ARG A 69 -6.76 -5.50 7.28
N PRO A 70 -7.17 -6.77 7.24
CA PRO A 70 -6.23 -7.86 7.00
C PRO A 70 -5.74 -7.88 5.56
N THR A 71 -4.50 -8.29 5.33
CA THR A 71 -3.95 -8.41 3.97
C THR A 71 -4.19 -9.78 3.37
N MET A 72 -4.40 -10.80 4.20
CA MET A 72 -4.72 -12.16 3.76
C MET A 72 -5.68 -12.82 4.74
N MET A 73 -6.52 -13.70 4.21
CA MET A 73 -7.44 -14.50 5.00
C MET A 73 -7.72 -15.81 4.28
N VAL A 74 -7.92 -16.87 5.05
CA VAL A 74 -8.32 -18.17 4.51
C VAL A 74 -9.35 -18.83 5.42
N ASN A 75 -10.35 -19.43 4.79
CA ASN A 75 -11.34 -20.23 5.48
C ASN A 75 -10.73 -21.55 5.95
N VAL A 76 -10.93 -21.86 7.22
CA VAL A 76 -10.57 -23.14 7.81
C VAL A 76 -11.84 -24.01 7.90
N PRO A 77 -11.96 -25.05 7.04
CA PRO A 77 -13.18 -25.82 6.96
C PRO A 77 -13.39 -26.66 8.22
N TRP A 78 -14.67 -26.94 8.51
CA TRP A 78 -15.05 -27.83 9.61
C TRP A 78 -14.77 -29.29 9.24
N SER A 79 -13.91 -29.96 10.00
CA SER A 79 -13.59 -31.39 9.80
C SER A 79 -14.35 -32.32 10.77
N GLY A 80 -15.45 -31.84 11.36
CA GLY A 80 -16.25 -32.59 12.35
C GLY A 80 -16.01 -32.16 13.81
N SER A 81 -15.01 -31.31 14.05
CA SER A 81 -14.70 -30.75 15.38
C SER A 81 -14.23 -29.30 15.29
N TYR A 82 -14.30 -28.57 16.41
CA TYR A 82 -13.89 -27.17 16.46
C TYR A 82 -12.41 -26.99 16.12
N PRO A 83 -12.07 -26.25 15.05
CA PRO A 83 -10.74 -26.30 14.45
C PRO A 83 -9.65 -25.88 15.43
N TRP A 84 -9.85 -24.82 16.20
CA TRP A 84 -8.74 -24.23 16.96
C TRP A 84 -8.16 -25.14 18.03
N GLY A 85 -8.91 -26.12 18.56
CA GLY A 85 -8.36 -27.10 19.51
C GLY A 85 -8.40 -28.53 19.02
N GLN A 86 -8.16 -28.75 17.73
CA GLN A 86 -7.97 -30.10 17.20
C GLN A 86 -6.68 -30.72 17.72
N ALA A 87 -6.74 -32.02 18.03
CA ALA A 87 -5.55 -32.80 18.37
C ALA A 87 -4.60 -32.81 17.17
N GLY A 88 -3.34 -32.44 17.39
CA GLY A 88 -2.36 -32.28 16.31
C GLY A 88 -2.34 -30.90 15.64
N GLY A 89 -3.18 -29.96 16.11
CA GLY A 89 -3.23 -28.59 15.59
C GLY A 89 -4.01 -28.46 14.29
N VAL A 90 -4.12 -27.23 13.80
CA VAL A 90 -4.76 -26.89 12.54
C VAL A 90 -3.76 -26.19 11.63
N SER A 91 -3.72 -26.61 10.36
CA SER A 91 -2.92 -25.96 9.34
C SER A 91 -3.79 -25.35 8.26
N ALA A 92 -3.44 -24.17 7.79
CA ALA A 92 -4.07 -23.51 6.65
C ALA A 92 -3.01 -22.88 5.73
N THR A 93 -3.28 -22.89 4.43
CA THR A 93 -2.43 -22.26 3.42
C THR A 93 -3.03 -20.92 3.02
N MET A 94 -2.28 -19.84 3.24
CA MET A 94 -2.65 -18.48 2.87
C MET A 94 -2.62 -18.28 1.34
N PRO A 95 -3.28 -17.24 0.79
CA PRO A 95 -3.28 -16.93 -0.64
C PRO A 95 -1.88 -16.76 -1.26
N ASN A 96 -0.88 -16.35 -0.47
CA ASN A 96 0.51 -16.23 -0.90
C ASN A 96 1.30 -17.56 -0.85
N GLY A 97 0.67 -18.67 -0.47
CA GLY A 97 1.32 -19.98 -0.33
C GLY A 97 1.95 -20.26 1.04
N ASP A 98 1.93 -19.29 1.96
CA ASP A 98 2.41 -19.51 3.33
C ASP A 98 1.51 -20.47 4.08
N VAL A 99 2.12 -21.40 4.82
CA VAL A 99 1.37 -22.36 5.65
C VAL A 99 1.57 -21.99 7.11
N PHE A 100 0.46 -21.70 7.77
CA PHE A 100 0.40 -21.51 9.21
C PHE A 100 -0.18 -22.74 9.88
N THR A 101 0.49 -23.22 10.91
CA THR A 101 0.02 -24.30 11.78
C THR A 101 -0.16 -23.75 13.18
N VAL A 102 -1.33 -23.99 13.79
CA VAL A 102 -1.68 -23.49 15.13
C VAL A 102 -1.99 -24.65 16.06
N HIS A 103 -1.49 -24.56 17.30
CA HIS A 103 -1.82 -25.50 18.37
C HIS A 103 -2.34 -24.70 19.56
N ILE A 104 -3.61 -24.91 19.91
CA ILE A 104 -4.27 -24.16 20.98
C ILE A 104 -4.87 -25.10 22.01
N ASP A 105 -4.65 -24.75 23.28
CA ASP A 105 -5.39 -25.29 24.42
C ASP A 105 -6.66 -24.46 24.66
N ARG A 106 -7.81 -25.07 24.38
CA ARG A 106 -9.14 -24.45 24.51
C ARG A 106 -9.58 -24.23 25.96
N SER A 107 -8.91 -24.86 26.93
CA SER A 107 -9.28 -24.74 28.34
C SER A 107 -8.84 -23.42 28.97
N ILE A 108 -8.00 -22.66 28.26
CA ILE A 108 -7.41 -21.41 28.72
C ILE A 108 -8.41 -20.25 28.61
N LYS A 109 -8.53 -19.46 29.68
CA LYS A 109 -9.45 -18.32 29.79
C LYS A 109 -8.81 -16.99 29.37
N ASP A 110 -9.66 -16.10 28.89
CA ASP A 110 -9.24 -14.78 28.41
C ASP A 110 -8.78 -13.82 29.51
N PRO A 111 -7.82 -12.92 29.18
CA PRO A 111 -6.82 -13.03 28.12
C PRO A 111 -5.58 -13.77 28.66
N SER A 112 -5.31 -14.99 28.20
CA SER A 112 -4.15 -15.76 28.65
C SER A 112 -3.45 -16.47 27.48
N PRO A 113 -2.13 -16.76 27.59
CA PRO A 113 -1.41 -17.53 26.58
C PRO A 113 -2.06 -18.92 26.45
N ALA A 114 -2.62 -19.19 25.28
CA ALA A 114 -3.41 -20.38 24.99
C ALA A 114 -2.72 -21.35 24.04
N GLY A 115 -1.62 -20.95 23.40
CA GLY A 115 -0.94 -21.82 22.45
C GLY A 115 0.11 -21.10 21.64
N ASP A 116 0.44 -21.68 20.50
CA ASP A 116 1.48 -21.18 19.60
C ASP A 116 1.07 -21.43 18.14
N ALA A 117 1.55 -20.55 17.25
CA ALA A 117 1.39 -20.66 15.81
C ALA A 117 2.76 -20.62 15.14
N TRP A 118 2.94 -21.46 14.13
CA TRP A 118 4.17 -21.58 13.37
C TRP A 118 3.91 -21.30 11.91
N HIS A 119 4.85 -20.60 11.31
CA HIS A 119 4.97 -20.51 9.87
C HIS A 119 5.91 -21.62 9.38
N LYS A 120 5.57 -22.28 8.27
CA LYS A 120 6.33 -23.43 7.74
C LYS A 120 7.81 -23.15 7.48
N TYR A 121 8.19 -21.90 7.24
CA TYR A 121 9.57 -21.52 6.91
C TYR A 121 10.31 -20.87 8.09
N GLU A 122 9.64 -20.60 9.22
CA GLU A 122 10.23 -20.02 10.44
C GLU A 122 9.84 -20.81 11.70
N LEU A 123 10.14 -22.11 11.71
CA LEU A 123 9.78 -23.01 12.82
C LEU A 123 10.46 -22.65 14.15
N ASP A 124 11.58 -21.91 14.11
CA ASP A 124 12.32 -21.45 15.29
C ASP A 124 11.69 -20.21 15.96
N LYS A 125 10.68 -19.59 15.33
CA LYS A 125 10.06 -18.34 15.80
C LYS A 125 8.53 -18.46 15.82
N PRO A 126 7.96 -19.22 16.78
CA PRO A 126 6.52 -19.28 16.93
C PRO A 126 5.94 -17.94 17.37
N LEU A 127 4.77 -17.63 16.84
CA LEU A 127 3.88 -16.60 17.35
C LEU A 127 3.15 -17.15 18.57
N LYS A 128 3.19 -16.44 19.70
CA LYS A 128 2.45 -16.86 20.89
C LYS A 128 0.98 -16.51 20.73
N CYS A 129 0.10 -17.49 20.87
CA CYS A 129 -1.35 -17.31 20.78
C CYS A 129 -1.97 -17.04 22.15
N TYR A 130 -2.85 -16.06 22.21
CA TYR A 130 -3.60 -15.65 23.39
C TYR A 130 -5.09 -15.83 23.13
N SER A 131 -5.85 -16.23 24.14
CA SER A 131 -7.31 -16.33 24.03
C SER A 131 -7.95 -14.94 24.09
N TYR A 132 -8.80 -14.66 23.10
CA TYR A 132 -9.40 -13.36 22.85
C TYR A 132 -10.75 -13.52 22.20
N HIS A 133 -11.83 -13.35 22.96
CA HIS A 133 -13.19 -13.40 22.43
C HIS A 133 -13.75 -11.98 22.27
N TRP A 134 -13.22 -11.21 21.31
CA TRP A 134 -13.65 -9.85 21.03
C TRP A 134 -14.42 -9.79 19.71
N ASP A 135 -15.55 -9.09 19.72
CA ASP A 135 -16.44 -8.99 18.58
C ASP A 135 -15.95 -7.98 17.54
N LYS A 136 -16.44 -8.18 16.30
CA LYS A 136 -16.29 -7.27 15.16
C LYS A 136 -14.85 -7.03 14.71
N VAL A 137 -14.06 -8.10 14.65
CA VAL A 137 -12.67 -8.05 14.17
C VAL A 137 -12.58 -7.88 12.66
N TYR A 138 -13.56 -8.40 11.92
CA TYR A 138 -13.65 -8.21 10.47
C TYR A 138 -15.07 -8.53 9.98
N GLN A 139 -15.50 -7.91 8.88
CA GLN A 139 -16.75 -8.25 8.21
C GLN A 139 -16.44 -8.93 6.88
N LEU A 140 -16.96 -10.14 6.70
CA LEU A 140 -16.85 -10.87 5.44
C LEU A 140 -17.63 -10.17 4.32
N ALA A 141 -17.27 -10.46 3.07
CA ALA A 141 -17.96 -9.94 1.89
C ALA A 141 -19.45 -10.32 1.83
N ASP A 142 -19.85 -11.40 2.50
CA ASP A 142 -21.25 -11.82 2.64
C ASP A 142 -22.00 -11.10 3.79
N GLY A 143 -21.35 -10.11 4.42
CA GLY A 143 -21.91 -9.27 5.48
C GLY A 143 -21.79 -9.86 6.89
N LYS A 144 -21.25 -11.06 7.08
CA LYS A 144 -21.13 -11.68 8.41
C LYS A 144 -19.95 -11.10 9.17
N TRP A 145 -20.19 -10.80 10.44
CA TRP A 145 -19.14 -10.36 11.36
C TRP A 145 -18.36 -11.54 11.94
N CYS A 146 -17.05 -11.33 12.05
CA CYS A 146 -16.11 -12.21 12.71
C CYS A 146 -15.77 -11.69 14.09
N SER A 147 -15.71 -12.58 15.07
CA SER A 147 -15.15 -12.34 16.39
C SER A 147 -13.83 -13.10 16.50
N SER A 148 -12.83 -12.54 17.16
CA SER A 148 -11.62 -13.31 17.47
C SER A 148 -11.98 -14.46 18.41
N ALA A 149 -11.25 -15.56 18.31
CA ALA A 149 -11.15 -16.59 19.33
C ALA A 149 -9.74 -16.59 19.93
N TYR A 150 -8.71 -16.43 19.09
CA TYR A 150 -7.32 -16.32 19.50
C TYR A 150 -6.56 -15.32 18.64
N VAL A 151 -5.56 -14.65 19.22
CA VAL A 151 -4.63 -13.79 18.47
C VAL A 151 -3.20 -14.22 18.79
N CYS A 152 -2.46 -14.54 17.73
CA CYS A 152 -1.09 -15.00 17.78
C CYS A 152 -0.14 -13.90 17.33
N ASN A 153 0.90 -13.62 18.11
CA ASN A 153 1.85 -12.55 17.85
C ASN A 153 3.29 -12.87 18.29
N HIS A 154 4.27 -12.21 17.68
CA HIS A 154 5.68 -12.32 18.07
C HIS A 154 6.03 -11.56 19.37
N ARG A 155 5.14 -10.67 19.83
CA ARG A 155 5.38 -9.85 21.03
C ARG A 155 5.36 -10.65 22.33
N ARG A 156 4.79 -11.87 22.31
CA ARG A 156 4.59 -12.70 23.50
C ARG A 156 3.90 -11.93 24.62
N LYS A 157 2.97 -11.06 24.25
CA LYS A 157 2.10 -10.33 25.15
C LYS A 157 0.70 -10.21 24.56
N PRO A 158 -0.33 -10.18 25.41
CA PRO A 158 -1.64 -9.79 24.94
C PRO A 158 -1.63 -8.31 24.48
N TYR A 159 -2.35 -8.01 23.40
CA TYR A 159 -2.88 -6.67 23.13
C TYR A 159 -3.70 -6.17 24.34
N VAL A 160 -3.51 -4.89 24.65
CA VAL A 160 -4.18 -4.18 25.74
C VAL A 160 -5.06 -3.12 25.12
N LYS A 161 -6.38 -3.19 25.39
CA LYS A 161 -7.35 -2.22 24.91
C LYS A 161 -7.02 -0.82 25.47
N PRO A 162 -6.88 0.20 24.60
CA PRO A 162 -6.63 1.56 25.08
C PRO A 162 -7.76 2.06 25.98
N GLY A 163 -7.38 2.70 27.09
CA GLY A 163 -8.29 3.18 28.14
C GLY A 163 -8.81 2.12 29.13
N SER A 164 -8.43 0.84 29.01
CA SER A 164 -8.86 -0.22 29.95
C SER A 164 -7.96 -0.37 31.18
N GLY A 165 -6.85 0.37 31.25
CA GLY A 165 -6.13 0.67 32.48
C GLY A 165 -6.20 2.19 32.69
N GLY A 166 -6.26 2.67 33.94
CA GLY A 166 -6.33 4.10 34.28
C GLY A 166 -5.08 4.90 33.88
N GLY A 167 -4.77 4.94 32.59
CA GLY A 167 -3.69 5.69 31.96
C GLY A 167 -4.22 6.99 31.40
N ASN A 168 -3.49 8.06 31.67
CA ASN A 168 -3.74 9.42 31.22
C ASN A 168 -3.97 9.51 29.69
N ASN A 169 -4.62 10.61 29.25
CA ASN A 169 -4.90 11.00 27.85
C ASN A 169 -3.70 11.04 26.85
N ASN A 170 -2.53 10.51 27.23
CA ASN A 170 -1.32 10.40 26.41
C ASN A 170 -1.26 9.11 25.56
N ASP A 171 -2.34 8.35 25.50
CA ASP A 171 -2.41 7.06 24.79
C ASP A 171 -2.89 7.20 23.32
N LYS A 172 -2.81 8.41 22.76
CA LYS A 172 -3.11 8.64 21.34
C LYS A 172 -1.90 8.26 20.51
N ASP A 173 -2.14 7.52 19.43
CA ASP A 173 -1.08 7.27 18.46
C ASP A 173 -0.79 8.57 17.70
N ASP A 174 0.49 8.87 17.55
CA ASP A 174 0.93 9.88 16.60
C ASP A 174 0.79 9.33 15.18
N THR A 175 0.73 10.21 14.19
CA THR A 175 0.70 9.78 12.77
C THR A 175 1.93 10.34 12.06
N THR A 176 2.53 9.53 11.20
CA THR A 176 3.64 9.95 10.35
C THR A 176 3.32 9.66 8.89
N ILE A 177 3.87 10.46 7.98
CA ILE A 177 3.85 10.16 6.56
C ILE A 177 5.31 10.02 6.11
N THR A 178 5.61 8.88 5.50
CA THR A 178 6.89 8.61 4.87
C THR A 178 6.72 8.54 3.36
N GLY A 179 7.70 9.03 2.62
CA GLY A 179 7.70 9.02 1.16
C GLY A 179 8.95 8.34 0.60
N SER A 180 8.82 7.75 -0.57
CA SER A 180 9.92 7.14 -1.30
C SER A 180 9.82 7.42 -2.79
N THR A 181 10.97 7.62 -3.41
CA THR A 181 11.14 7.80 -4.87
C THR A 181 12.40 7.08 -5.33
N ASN A 182 12.55 6.94 -6.65
CA ASN A 182 13.80 6.49 -7.27
C ASN A 182 14.46 7.62 -8.08
N SER A 183 15.59 7.32 -8.72
CA SER A 183 16.34 8.25 -9.56
C SER A 183 15.79 8.40 -10.98
N ASP A 184 14.59 7.89 -11.28
CA ASP A 184 13.96 8.04 -12.60
C ASP A 184 13.11 9.30 -12.63
N TRP A 185 13.33 10.13 -13.63
CA TRP A 185 12.67 11.42 -13.78
C TRP A 185 12.10 11.58 -15.18
N VAL A 186 11.10 12.44 -15.29
CA VAL A 186 10.45 12.80 -16.55
C VAL A 186 10.51 14.30 -16.73
N GLU A 187 10.79 14.75 -17.96
CA GLU A 187 10.76 16.15 -18.34
C GLU A 187 9.45 16.43 -19.09
N LEU A 188 8.70 17.42 -18.61
CA LEU A 188 7.38 17.78 -19.13
C LEU A 188 7.43 19.19 -19.71
N TYR A 189 6.88 19.37 -20.91
CA TYR A 189 6.80 20.66 -21.60
C TYR A 189 5.57 21.46 -21.17
N GLU A 190 5.74 22.75 -20.89
CA GLU A 190 4.69 23.70 -20.51
C GLU A 190 3.81 23.19 -19.36
N GLN A 191 4.45 22.57 -18.36
CA GLN A 191 3.83 22.07 -17.14
C GLN A 191 4.50 22.63 -15.89
N THR A 192 3.79 22.58 -14.77
CA THR A 192 4.33 22.87 -13.43
C THR A 192 4.26 21.63 -12.55
N ALA A 193 5.20 21.50 -11.62
CA ALA A 193 5.19 20.40 -10.65
C ALA A 193 3.89 20.37 -9.84
N GLU A 194 3.35 21.55 -9.50
CA GLU A 194 2.05 21.72 -8.85
C GLU A 194 0.90 21.14 -9.68
N ASN A 195 0.84 21.44 -10.99
CA ASN A 195 -0.22 20.94 -11.87
C ASN A 195 -0.17 19.42 -12.01
N VAL A 196 1.04 18.85 -12.07
CA VAL A 196 1.24 17.39 -12.17
C VAL A 196 0.66 16.70 -10.94
N VAL A 197 1.05 17.12 -9.73
CA VAL A 197 0.57 16.48 -8.49
C VAL A 197 -0.87 16.84 -8.15
N ALA A 198 -1.38 17.99 -8.62
CA ALA A 198 -2.77 18.39 -8.42
C ALA A 198 -3.78 17.45 -9.10
N THR A 199 -3.34 16.62 -10.05
CA THR A 199 -4.17 15.56 -10.66
C THR A 199 -4.72 14.58 -9.62
N VAL A 200 -4.06 14.42 -8.47
CA VAL A 200 -4.52 13.59 -7.35
C VAL A 200 -5.96 13.93 -6.93
N ARG A 201 -6.34 15.21 -6.98
CA ARG A 201 -7.68 15.68 -6.58
C ARG A 201 -8.79 15.14 -7.46
N ARG A 202 -8.47 14.75 -8.70
CA ARG A 202 -9.44 14.17 -9.65
C ARG A 202 -9.70 12.69 -9.38
N MET A 203 -8.82 12.05 -8.64
CA MET A 203 -8.85 10.60 -8.38
C MET A 203 -9.58 10.26 -7.10
N PHE A 204 -9.77 11.24 -6.20
CA PHE A 204 -10.46 11.00 -4.94
C PHE A 204 -11.97 10.96 -5.10
N ASN A 205 -12.53 9.96 -4.45
CA ASN A 205 -13.94 9.89 -4.12
C ASN A 205 -14.03 9.86 -2.59
N ASP A 206 -14.62 10.90 -1.98
CA ASP A 206 -14.79 11.02 -0.52
C ASP A 206 -15.66 9.91 0.11
N LYS A 207 -16.19 8.99 -0.71
CA LYS A 207 -17.00 7.84 -0.29
C LYS A 207 -16.30 6.50 -0.50
N SER A 208 -15.05 6.50 -0.95
CA SER A 208 -14.28 5.29 -1.29
C SER A 208 -12.98 5.24 -0.51
N THR A 209 -12.60 4.04 -0.07
CA THR A 209 -11.28 3.76 0.52
C THR A 209 -10.20 3.62 -0.55
N ASP A 210 -10.59 3.53 -1.82
CA ASP A 210 -9.69 3.49 -2.98
C ASP A 210 -9.93 4.69 -3.88
N CYS A 211 -8.88 5.19 -4.56
CA CYS A 211 -9.03 6.18 -5.62
C CYS A 211 -9.32 5.54 -6.99
N ASP A 212 -9.83 6.36 -7.90
CA ASP A 212 -9.76 6.06 -9.33
C ASP A 212 -8.29 5.82 -9.72
N THR A 213 -8.04 4.86 -10.61
CA THR A 213 -6.70 4.51 -11.12
C THR A 213 -6.55 4.83 -12.60
N THR A 214 -7.56 5.44 -13.21
CA THR A 214 -7.58 5.82 -14.62
C THR A 214 -6.44 6.77 -14.97
N ALA A 215 -5.69 6.44 -16.02
CA ALA A 215 -4.59 7.28 -16.49
C ALA A 215 -5.08 8.67 -16.94
N ILE A 216 -4.46 9.72 -16.39
CA ILE A 216 -4.74 11.12 -16.75
C ILE A 216 -3.65 11.62 -17.69
N SER A 217 -4.03 12.19 -18.83
CA SER A 217 -3.08 12.88 -19.71
C SER A 217 -2.58 14.17 -19.04
N ILE A 218 -1.25 14.32 -18.97
CA ILE A 218 -0.57 15.52 -18.45
C ILE A 218 0.16 16.29 -19.57
N GLY A 219 -0.18 16.01 -20.82
CA GLY A 219 0.44 16.61 -22.00
C GLY A 219 1.78 15.96 -22.37
N SER A 220 2.41 16.45 -23.46
CA SER A 220 3.71 15.96 -23.95
C SER A 220 3.78 14.46 -24.27
N GLY A 221 2.63 13.82 -24.54
CA GLY A 221 2.56 12.37 -24.72
C GLY A 221 2.79 11.58 -23.43
N CYS A 222 2.60 12.21 -22.27
CA CYS A 222 2.74 11.61 -20.96
C CYS A 222 1.38 11.44 -20.27
N THR A 223 1.25 10.36 -19.50
CA THR A 223 0.12 10.10 -18.62
C THR A 223 0.59 9.89 -17.19
N ILE A 224 -0.24 10.28 -16.22
CA ILE A 224 -0.06 9.98 -14.81
C ILE A 224 -1.13 8.99 -14.35
N GLU A 225 -0.72 7.94 -13.68
CA GLU A 225 -1.59 6.97 -13.03
C GLU A 225 -1.42 7.08 -11.53
N TRP A 226 -2.52 6.98 -10.80
CA TRP A 226 -2.53 6.99 -9.34
C TRP A 226 -2.96 5.62 -8.83
N SER A 227 -2.38 5.22 -7.70
CA SER A 227 -2.80 4.06 -6.93
C SER A 227 -2.86 4.48 -5.48
N CYS A 228 -3.98 4.25 -4.82
CA CYS A 228 -4.09 4.57 -3.41
C CYS A 228 -5.12 3.70 -2.71
N HIS A 229 -4.87 3.51 -1.43
CA HIS A 229 -5.66 2.66 -0.55
C HIS A 229 -5.64 3.26 0.85
N ALA A 230 -6.81 3.46 1.45
CA ALA A 230 -6.98 3.60 2.89
C ALA A 230 -7.36 2.23 3.48
N ASN A 231 -6.84 1.93 4.65
CA ASN A 231 -7.37 0.82 5.42
C ASN A 231 -8.80 1.15 5.91
N GLU A 232 -9.56 0.13 6.31
CA GLU A 232 -10.98 0.31 6.65
C GLU A 232 -11.15 0.74 8.11
N GLY A 233 -11.61 1.97 8.33
CA GLY A 233 -12.02 2.53 9.62
C GLY A 233 -12.67 3.91 9.46
N HIS A 234 -13.63 4.30 10.31
CA HIS A 234 -14.39 5.54 10.14
C HIS A 234 -13.54 6.83 10.18
N SER A 235 -12.31 6.79 10.71
CA SER A 235 -11.35 7.91 10.69
C SER A 235 -10.40 7.92 9.50
N GLU A 236 -10.42 6.89 8.64
CA GLU A 236 -9.35 6.60 7.68
C GLU A 236 -9.56 7.22 6.28
N LEU A 237 -10.79 7.69 5.98
CA LEU A 237 -11.04 8.61 4.86
C LEU A 237 -10.18 9.90 4.99
N HIS A 238 -9.83 10.30 6.21
CA HIS A 238 -8.90 11.41 6.42
C HIS A 238 -7.46 11.08 6.06
N SER A 239 -7.04 9.82 6.06
CA SER A 239 -5.66 9.41 5.72
C SER A 239 -5.37 9.71 4.25
N LEU A 240 -6.29 9.35 3.36
CA LEU A 240 -6.23 9.67 1.94
C LEU A 240 -6.26 11.18 1.67
N GLN A 241 -7.12 11.93 2.39
CA GLN A 241 -7.15 13.40 2.29
C GLN A 241 -5.84 14.06 2.78
N ARG A 242 -5.23 13.51 3.84
CA ARG A 242 -3.92 13.98 4.35
C ARG A 242 -2.79 13.67 3.36
N LEU A 243 -2.77 12.47 2.78
CA LEU A 243 -1.82 12.08 1.73
C LEU A 243 -2.00 12.96 0.47
N SER A 244 -3.23 13.24 0.05
CA SER A 244 -3.54 14.22 -1.01
C SER A 244 -2.89 15.58 -0.76
N THR A 245 -3.06 16.07 0.46
CA THR A 245 -2.56 17.37 0.89
C THR A 245 -1.03 17.36 0.91
N ALA A 246 -0.41 16.27 1.36
CA ALA A 246 1.04 16.07 1.29
C ALA A 246 1.57 16.13 -0.14
N PHE A 247 0.93 15.45 -1.11
CA PHE A 247 1.28 15.57 -2.53
C PHE A 247 1.08 16.98 -3.08
N ALA A 248 -0.01 17.66 -2.72
CA ALA A 248 -0.26 19.03 -3.15
C ALA A 248 0.80 20.02 -2.62
N ASN A 249 1.28 19.80 -1.39
CA ASN A 249 2.37 20.60 -0.81
C ASN A 249 3.73 20.23 -1.43
N LEU A 250 3.96 18.96 -1.75
CA LEU A 250 5.17 18.49 -2.42
C LEU A 250 5.39 19.23 -3.75
N GLY A 251 4.33 19.43 -4.54
CA GLY A 251 4.41 20.17 -5.81
C GLY A 251 4.93 21.61 -5.68
N LYS A 252 4.80 22.22 -4.50
CA LYS A 252 5.25 23.59 -4.20
C LYS A 252 6.70 23.66 -3.72
N THR A 253 7.25 22.51 -3.33
CA THR A 253 8.60 22.42 -2.76
C THR A 253 9.65 22.49 -3.87
N LYS A 254 10.67 23.32 -3.70
CA LYS A 254 11.67 23.59 -4.76
C LYS A 254 12.58 22.39 -5.00
N GLU A 255 12.76 21.57 -3.99
CA GLU A 255 13.62 20.37 -4.00
C GLU A 255 12.94 19.19 -4.70
N TYR A 256 11.62 19.24 -4.90
CA TYR A 256 10.85 18.19 -5.57
C TYR A 256 11.01 18.22 -7.10
N SER A 257 11.22 19.40 -7.68
CA SER A 257 11.25 19.58 -9.13
C SER A 257 12.37 20.51 -9.55
N SER A 258 12.88 20.34 -10.76
CA SER A 258 13.78 21.33 -11.37
C SER A 258 13.12 21.94 -12.60
N LYS A 259 13.36 23.22 -12.83
CA LYS A 259 12.83 23.98 -13.96
C LYS A 259 13.95 24.29 -14.94
N ARG A 260 13.66 24.20 -16.23
CA ARG A 260 14.59 24.55 -17.32
C ARG A 260 13.85 25.37 -18.35
N GLU A 261 14.42 26.51 -18.71
CA GLU A 261 13.91 27.35 -19.79
C GLU A 261 14.84 27.23 -20.99
N THR A 262 14.26 27.19 -22.19
CA THR A 262 15.02 27.20 -23.45
C THR A 262 14.51 28.32 -24.34
N THR A 263 15.37 29.28 -24.63
CA THR A 263 15.03 30.38 -25.54
C THR A 263 15.45 30.03 -26.96
N THR A 264 14.49 29.91 -27.85
CA THR A 264 14.71 29.65 -29.29
C THR A 264 14.26 30.87 -30.09
N ARG A 265 15.15 31.38 -30.94
CA ARG A 265 14.83 32.49 -31.83
C ARG A 265 14.03 31.97 -33.03
N ILE A 266 12.75 32.31 -33.09
CA ILE A 266 11.85 31.87 -34.15
C ILE A 266 11.52 33.01 -35.10
N CYS A 267 11.34 32.68 -36.37
CA CYS A 267 10.88 33.65 -37.34
C CYS A 267 9.36 33.83 -37.23
N ARG A 268 8.90 34.98 -36.74
CA ARG A 268 7.47 35.30 -36.65
C ARG A 268 6.90 35.70 -38.02
N THR A 269 7.72 36.40 -38.81
CA THR A 269 7.30 36.93 -40.11
C THR A 269 8.34 36.55 -41.17
N PRO A 270 8.15 35.44 -41.89
CA PRO A 270 9.00 35.07 -43.02
C PRO A 270 8.91 36.12 -44.15
N ASP A 271 10.01 36.38 -44.85
CA ASP A 271 10.02 37.23 -46.04
C ASP A 271 9.46 36.44 -47.23
N THR A 272 8.25 36.82 -47.67
CA THR A 272 7.55 36.17 -48.78
C THR A 272 7.71 36.91 -50.10
N ARG A 273 8.58 37.94 -50.17
CA ARG A 273 8.82 38.67 -51.42
C ARG A 273 9.64 37.83 -52.39
N PRO A 274 9.34 37.86 -53.71
CA PRO A 274 10.10 37.12 -54.72
C PRO A 274 11.61 37.37 -54.64
N GLY A 275 12.41 36.29 -54.58
CA GLY A 275 13.87 36.34 -54.50
C GLY A 275 14.44 36.59 -53.09
N ARG A 276 13.59 36.54 -52.05
CA ARG A 276 13.98 36.67 -50.63
C ARG A 276 13.43 35.55 -49.75
N GLU A 277 12.94 34.48 -50.36
CA GLU A 277 12.38 33.32 -49.68
C GLU A 277 13.40 32.73 -48.70
N GLY A 278 12.95 32.42 -47.48
CA GLY A 278 13.81 31.90 -46.40
C GLY A 278 14.48 32.96 -45.53
N LYS A 279 14.38 34.25 -45.87
CA LYS A 279 14.76 35.33 -44.94
C LYS A 279 13.65 35.58 -43.93
N CYS A 280 14.00 36.13 -42.77
CA CYS A 280 13.04 36.52 -41.75
C CYS A 280 13.00 38.04 -41.60
N LEU A 281 11.80 38.61 -41.66
CA LEU A 281 11.57 40.04 -41.43
C LEU A 281 11.49 40.38 -39.94
N GLN A 282 11.00 39.45 -39.13
CA GLN A 282 10.84 39.66 -37.69
C GLN A 282 11.17 38.39 -36.91
N TRP A 283 12.30 38.45 -36.19
CA TRP A 283 12.67 37.42 -35.22
C TRP A 283 12.03 37.72 -33.87
N VAL A 284 11.53 36.69 -33.21
CA VAL A 284 11.02 36.76 -31.84
C VAL A 284 11.62 35.61 -31.04
N ASP A 285 12.00 35.89 -29.80
CA ASP A 285 12.48 34.87 -28.88
C ASP A 285 11.28 34.12 -28.29
N LYS A 286 11.23 32.81 -28.53
CA LYS A 286 10.28 31.89 -27.91
C LYS A 286 10.95 31.28 -26.68
N VAL A 287 10.35 31.47 -25.51
CA VAL A 287 10.81 30.82 -24.27
C VAL A 287 9.96 29.57 -24.05
N ASP A 288 10.60 28.42 -24.08
CA ASP A 288 10.00 27.11 -23.83
C ASP A 288 10.29 26.67 -22.39
N HIS A 289 9.25 26.34 -21.62
CA HIS A 289 9.39 25.95 -20.22
C HIS A 289 9.31 24.42 -20.07
N TYR A 290 10.24 23.88 -19.30
CA TYR A 290 10.29 22.46 -18.95
C TYR A 290 10.36 22.29 -17.45
N VAL A 291 9.64 21.30 -16.94
CA VAL A 291 9.74 20.86 -15.54
C VAL A 291 10.16 19.41 -15.48
N LYS A 292 11.16 19.11 -14.66
CA LYS A 292 11.53 17.74 -14.30
C LYS A 292 10.90 17.38 -12.97
N VAL A 293 10.22 16.24 -12.95
CA VAL A 293 9.65 15.65 -11.73
C VAL A 293 10.04 14.18 -11.64
N PRO A 294 10.06 13.59 -10.44
CA PRO A 294 10.24 12.16 -10.28
C PRO A 294 9.17 11.41 -11.06
N ARG A 295 9.57 10.29 -11.66
CA ARG A 295 8.66 9.45 -12.42
C ARG A 295 7.66 8.75 -11.50
N LYS A 296 8.09 8.38 -10.30
CA LYS A 296 7.30 7.61 -9.34
C LYS A 296 7.56 8.07 -7.91
N ILE A 297 6.50 8.34 -7.16
CA ILE A 297 6.56 8.59 -5.72
C ILE A 297 5.49 7.76 -5.04
N LYS A 298 5.88 7.09 -3.96
CA LYS A 298 4.97 6.44 -3.02
C LYS A 298 5.06 7.11 -1.66
N MET A 299 3.91 7.49 -1.11
CA MET A 299 3.76 7.92 0.28
C MET A 299 2.93 6.90 1.06
N THR A 300 3.35 6.63 2.29
CA THR A 300 2.63 5.78 3.24
C THR A 300 2.40 6.57 4.52
N MET A 301 1.19 6.50 5.05
CA MET A 301 0.83 7.05 6.35
C MET A 301 0.76 5.92 7.36
N ASP A 302 1.50 6.03 8.46
CA ASP A 302 1.57 5.03 9.52
C ASP A 302 1.22 5.67 10.88
N ASN A 303 0.69 4.89 11.82
CA ASN A 303 0.68 5.31 13.22
C ASN A 303 2.05 5.07 13.89
N ILE A 304 2.40 5.97 14.80
CA ILE A 304 3.50 5.81 15.74
C ILE A 304 2.87 5.59 17.11
N PRO A 305 2.88 4.34 17.60
CA PRO A 305 2.32 4.03 18.90
C PRO A 305 3.16 4.65 20.03
N PRO A 306 2.53 5.08 21.15
CA PRO A 306 3.23 5.61 22.31
C PRO A 306 4.29 4.64 22.81
N LYS A 307 5.46 5.17 23.18
CA LYS A 307 6.57 4.38 23.70
C LYS A 307 6.12 3.58 24.94
N GLY A 308 6.26 2.26 24.88
CA GLY A 308 5.89 1.36 25.98
C GLY A 308 4.44 0.89 25.96
N SER A 309 3.59 1.37 25.04
CA SER A 309 2.23 0.84 24.85
C SER A 309 2.23 -0.61 24.34
N GLY A 310 3.34 -1.04 23.74
CA GLY A 310 3.49 -2.34 23.11
C GLY A 310 2.84 -2.42 21.72
N ARG A 311 1.97 -1.48 21.33
CA ARG A 311 1.39 -1.40 19.98
C ARG A 311 2.50 -1.25 18.92
N ASN A 312 2.23 -1.75 17.71
CA ASN A 312 3.11 -1.65 16.56
C ASN A 312 2.64 -0.57 15.57
N PRO A 313 3.57 0.05 14.83
CA PRO A 313 3.21 0.82 13.66
C PRO A 313 2.40 -0.02 12.68
N SER A 314 1.39 0.60 12.10
CA SER A 314 0.40 0.02 11.21
C SER A 314 0.06 1.07 10.16
N GLU A 315 -0.01 0.61 8.92
CA GLU A 315 -0.35 1.47 7.79
C GLU A 315 -1.80 1.94 7.94
N HIS A 316 -2.06 3.23 7.76
CA HIS A 316 -3.38 3.84 7.72
C HIS A 316 -3.83 4.09 6.28
N GLY A 317 -2.86 4.20 5.37
CA GLY A 317 -3.11 4.26 3.95
C GLY A 317 -1.84 4.55 3.18
N ASN A 318 -1.88 4.30 1.89
CA ASN A 318 -0.81 4.59 0.96
C ASN A 318 -1.34 5.30 -0.28
N MET A 319 -0.46 6.05 -0.92
CA MET A 319 -0.73 6.74 -2.15
C MET A 319 0.52 6.80 -3.00
N GLU A 320 0.37 6.46 -4.27
CA GLU A 320 1.44 6.41 -5.24
C GLU A 320 0.98 7.03 -6.54
N TYR A 321 1.89 7.72 -7.22
CA TYR A 321 1.73 8.00 -8.65
C TYR A 321 2.87 7.37 -9.46
N GLU A 322 2.58 7.04 -10.71
CA GLU A 322 3.57 6.76 -11.74
C GLU A 322 3.26 7.57 -13.01
N ILE A 323 4.27 8.26 -13.53
CA ILE A 323 4.20 8.96 -14.81
C ILE A 323 4.79 8.06 -15.90
N LYS A 324 4.02 7.85 -16.97
CA LYS A 324 4.44 7.13 -18.16
C LYS A 324 4.63 8.12 -19.30
N CYS A 325 5.87 8.23 -19.77
CA CYS A 325 6.29 9.06 -20.90
C CYS A 325 7.08 8.21 -21.89
N SER A 326 7.17 8.66 -23.15
CA SER A 326 8.04 8.04 -24.15
C SER A 326 9.54 8.20 -23.86
N LYS A 327 9.90 9.17 -23.01
CA LYS A 327 11.27 9.46 -22.59
C LYS A 327 11.32 9.63 -21.08
N SER A 328 12.33 9.03 -20.45
CA SER A 328 12.69 9.26 -19.04
C SER A 328 14.21 9.42 -18.94
N SER A 329 14.67 10.18 -17.95
CA SER A 329 16.09 10.40 -17.68
C SER A 329 16.44 10.02 -16.25
N LEU A 330 17.70 9.62 -16.04
CA LEU A 330 18.23 9.33 -14.73
C LEU A 330 18.76 10.64 -14.10
N GLU A 331 18.31 10.99 -12.89
CA GLU A 331 18.76 12.22 -12.18
C GLU A 331 19.32 11.87 -10.80
N CYS A 332 20.58 11.48 -10.76
CA CYS A 332 21.27 11.06 -9.54
C CYS A 332 21.51 12.22 -8.57
N ALA A 333 21.77 13.43 -9.07
CA ALA A 333 22.03 14.61 -8.23
C ALA A 333 20.79 15.03 -7.43
N LEU A 334 19.63 15.10 -8.09
CA LEU A 334 18.35 15.39 -7.44
C LEU A 334 17.95 14.28 -6.47
N CYS A 335 18.18 13.02 -6.84
CA CYS A 335 17.97 11.88 -5.94
C CYS A 335 18.84 11.98 -4.67
N ASN A 336 20.10 12.40 -4.78
CA ASN A 336 20.97 12.60 -3.61
C ASN A 336 20.46 13.74 -2.71
N ILE A 337 19.97 14.84 -3.29
CA ILE A 337 19.37 15.95 -2.52
C ILE A 337 18.14 15.44 -1.76
N ILE A 338 17.22 14.73 -2.43
CA ILE A 338 16.04 14.14 -1.78
C ILE A 338 16.45 13.08 -0.74
N GLY A 339 17.49 12.28 -1.03
CA GLY A 339 18.03 11.25 -0.16
C GLY A 339 18.57 11.76 1.17
N THR A 340 18.92 13.05 1.27
CA THR A 340 19.27 13.70 2.55
C THR A 340 18.06 14.05 3.44
N GLY A 341 16.83 13.82 2.96
CA GLY A 341 15.59 13.97 3.72
C GLY A 341 14.78 15.17 3.26
N LEU A 342 14.09 15.04 2.12
CA LEU A 342 13.11 16.06 1.70
C LEU A 342 11.97 16.11 2.70
N THR A 343 11.76 17.28 3.28
CA THR A 343 10.79 17.52 4.35
C THR A 343 9.64 18.36 3.83
N VAL A 344 8.43 17.80 3.75
CA VAL A 344 7.22 18.54 3.31
C VAL A 344 6.34 18.89 4.50
N PRO A 345 5.97 20.16 4.70
CA PRO A 345 5.00 20.53 5.74
C PRO A 345 3.65 19.87 5.47
N SER A 346 3.12 19.13 6.45
CA SER A 346 1.76 18.60 6.41
C SER A 346 0.96 19.14 7.59
N ALA A 347 0.19 20.21 7.34
CA ALA A 347 -0.62 20.88 8.36
C ALA A 347 -1.71 19.96 8.97
N GLY A 348 -1.99 18.80 8.37
CA GLY A 348 -3.00 17.85 8.84
C GLY A 348 -2.47 16.70 9.72
N VAL A 349 -1.16 16.51 9.83
CA VAL A 349 -0.54 15.32 10.45
C VAL A 349 0.24 15.67 11.72
N GLY A 350 0.52 16.95 11.97
CA GLY A 350 1.33 17.39 13.11
C GLY A 350 2.83 17.08 12.98
N ALA A 351 3.25 16.45 11.87
CA ALA A 351 4.62 16.11 11.56
C ALA A 351 4.94 16.37 10.08
N SER A 352 6.22 16.59 9.77
CA SER A 352 6.69 16.76 8.41
C SER A 352 6.82 15.42 7.68
N VAL A 353 6.51 15.41 6.38
CA VAL A 353 6.69 14.22 5.52
C VAL A 353 8.15 14.06 5.21
N LEU A 354 8.73 12.89 5.50
CA LEU A 354 10.11 12.56 5.14
C LEU A 354 10.11 11.75 3.85
N ILE A 355 10.67 12.30 2.77
CA ILE A 355 10.80 11.60 1.48
C ILE A 355 12.26 11.20 1.26
N GLY A 356 12.51 9.91 1.13
CA GLY A 356 13.80 9.36 0.74
C GLY A 356 13.87 9.03 -0.75
N CYS A 357 15.07 9.07 -1.32
CA CYS A 357 15.32 8.58 -2.68
C CYS A 357 16.25 7.38 -2.66
N ILE A 358 15.86 6.31 -3.35
CA ILE A 358 16.71 5.14 -3.57
C ILE A 358 17.47 5.35 -4.88
N SER A 359 18.76 5.65 -4.79
CA SER A 359 19.62 5.85 -5.96
C SER A 359 19.76 4.55 -6.77
N SER A 360 19.59 4.65 -8.08
CA SER A 360 19.85 3.52 -9.00
C SER A 360 21.30 3.03 -8.87
N PRO A 361 21.57 1.73 -9.11
CA PRO A 361 22.94 1.22 -9.23
C PRO A 361 23.77 1.97 -10.28
N LEU A 362 23.12 2.58 -11.27
CA LEU A 362 23.72 3.40 -12.31
C LEU A 362 24.13 4.82 -11.83
N CYS A 363 23.80 5.18 -10.59
CA CYS A 363 24.18 6.44 -9.95
C CYS A 363 25.45 6.35 -9.09
N ARG A 364 26.22 5.26 -9.19
CA ARG A 364 27.44 5.02 -8.42
C ARG A 364 28.71 5.44 -9.14
#